data_AF-A0A1C3KH95-F1
#
_entry.id   AF-A0A1C3KH95-F1
#
_cell.length_a   1.000
_cell.length_b   1.000
_cell.length_c   1.000
_cell.angle_alpha   90.00
_cell.angle_beta   90.00
_cell.angle_gamma   90.00
#
_symmetry.space_group_name_H-M   'P 1'
#
loop_
_entity.id
_entity.type
_entity.pdbx_description
1 polymer ?
#
loop_
_entity_poly.entity_id
_entity_poly.type
_entity_poly.pdbx_seq_one_letter_code
_entity_poly.pdbx_strand_id
1 'polypeptide(L)'
;MNPETDHSKFILPSYLFDRKLNNEFCQCSYCSFCDNGKEIHENEYEYKMFCYNFAKNVEIVYEENKKNKNLKEKRCKDLNNWVYYNIHGNCISSVRANYNNIDKLNAVLEMINSQPSNESKDYICEEKLDKLFYGSEWTKIKNIDDYGENYDFIRNESNIKESDCYAFYNYLTKNSELYKEIVDRCSKPVDGKYCPSYYRDNKYNPSELLDTLECTEKIKLSQEQSMTSQRECEAYAQELMQCSMSNNNKPFGITDFGFLLLIVFSVWGIFLTLLFLYSRIRNGNWSFNRLKKQIILKDTLLGNYEDEMQEDNFKNSDEDLSNIPLHITYQN
;
A
#
# COMPACT_ATOMS: atom_id res chain seq x y z
N MET A 1 24.85 4.91 -7.76
CA MET A 1 23.88 4.10 -8.53
C MET A 1 22.54 4.82 -8.46
N ASN A 2 22.07 5.36 -9.57
CA ASN A 2 20.88 6.21 -9.67
C ASN A 2 19.62 5.32 -9.58
N PRO A 3 18.54 5.71 -8.88
CA PRO A 3 17.27 4.98 -8.90
C PRO A 3 16.57 5.28 -10.23
N GLU A 4 17.16 4.80 -11.33
CA GLU A 4 16.52 4.84 -12.64
C GLU A 4 15.32 3.90 -12.61
N THR A 5 14.17 4.47 -12.98
CA THR A 5 12.93 3.77 -13.33
C THR A 5 13.18 2.37 -13.85
N ASP A 6 12.70 1.38 -13.12
CA ASP A 6 12.76 -0.04 -13.46
C ASP A 6 12.24 -0.28 -14.89
N HIS A 7 13.17 -0.27 -15.87
CA HIS A 7 12.86 -0.33 -17.30
C HIS A 7 12.11 -1.63 -17.65
N SER A 8 12.23 -2.66 -16.81
CA SER A 8 11.51 -3.92 -16.95
C SER A 8 9.98 -3.73 -16.96
N LYS A 9 9.48 -2.72 -16.24
CA LYS A 9 8.04 -2.36 -16.20
C LYS A 9 7.48 -1.88 -17.54
N PHE A 10 8.34 -1.52 -18.48
CA PHE A 10 7.95 -1.02 -19.80
C PHE A 10 8.08 -2.05 -20.91
N ILE A 11 8.65 -3.22 -20.63
CA ILE A 11 8.93 -4.25 -21.64
C ILE A 11 8.32 -5.62 -21.29
N LEU A 12 8.16 -5.94 -20.01
CA LEU A 12 7.68 -7.27 -19.60
C LEU A 12 6.16 -7.41 -19.75
N PRO A 13 5.67 -8.54 -20.29
CA PRO A 13 4.25 -8.71 -20.60
C PRO A 13 3.31 -8.52 -19.40
N SER A 14 3.68 -9.02 -18.22
CA SER A 14 2.81 -8.94 -17.05
C SER A 14 2.59 -7.48 -16.61
N TYR A 15 3.67 -6.68 -16.56
CA TYR A 15 3.60 -5.26 -16.22
C TYR A 15 2.84 -4.46 -17.27
N LEU A 16 3.04 -4.78 -18.55
CA LEU A 16 2.31 -4.15 -19.65
C LEU A 16 0.80 -4.42 -19.54
N PHE A 17 0.41 -5.65 -19.18
CA PHE A 17 -0.98 -6.01 -18.99
C PHE A 17 -1.60 -5.34 -17.76
N ASP A 18 -0.90 -5.37 -16.61
CA ASP A 18 -1.33 -4.65 -15.40
C ASP A 18 -1.56 -3.15 -15.69
N ARG A 19 -0.69 -2.53 -16.48
CA ARG A 19 -0.83 -1.13 -16.89
C ARG A 19 -2.08 -0.92 -17.76
N LYS A 20 -2.42 -1.86 -18.66
CA LYS A 20 -3.67 -1.80 -19.45
C LYS A 20 -4.90 -1.79 -18.53
N LEU A 21 -4.94 -2.65 -17.51
CA LEU A 21 -6.07 -2.71 -16.56
C LEU A 21 -6.21 -1.44 -15.72
N ASN A 22 -5.08 -0.83 -15.37
CA ASN A 22 -5.02 0.39 -14.56
C ASN A 22 -5.12 1.69 -15.36
N ASN A 23 -5.13 1.62 -16.71
CA ASN A 23 -5.19 2.82 -17.53
C ASN A 23 -6.55 3.52 -17.40
N GLU A 24 -6.55 4.84 -17.57
CA GLU A 24 -7.74 5.68 -17.45
C GLU A 24 -8.86 5.27 -18.44
N PHE A 25 -10.07 5.66 -18.07
CA PHE A 25 -11.32 5.23 -18.69
C PHE A 25 -11.36 5.55 -20.19
N CYS A 26 -11.47 4.51 -21.02
CA CYS A 26 -11.81 4.60 -22.44
C CYS A 26 -13.23 4.03 -22.65
N GLN A 27 -13.76 4.12 -23.88
CA GLN A 27 -15.02 3.50 -24.26
C GLN A 27 -15.13 2.06 -23.71
N CYS A 28 -16.25 1.76 -23.08
CA CYS A 28 -16.50 0.50 -22.36
C CYS A 28 -17.91 0.02 -22.71
N SER A 29 -18.01 -1.04 -23.51
CA SER A 29 -19.30 -1.58 -23.96
C SER A 29 -20.04 -2.30 -22.84
N TYR A 30 -19.29 -2.94 -21.92
CA TYR A 30 -19.85 -3.66 -20.79
C TYR A 30 -20.25 -2.77 -19.61
N CYS A 31 -19.91 -1.48 -19.63
CA CYS A 31 -20.18 -0.60 -18.50
C CYS A 31 -21.68 -0.43 -18.24
N SER A 32 -22.55 -0.54 -19.25
CA SER A 32 -24.00 -0.49 -19.05
C SER A 32 -24.55 -1.59 -18.13
N PHE A 33 -23.82 -2.70 -17.94
CA PHE A 33 -24.23 -3.75 -16.99
C PHE A 33 -24.11 -3.31 -15.52
N CYS A 34 -23.28 -2.30 -15.24
CA CYS A 34 -23.20 -1.70 -13.90
C CYS A 34 -24.40 -0.81 -13.55
N ASP A 35 -25.18 -0.39 -14.55
CA ASP A 35 -26.39 0.42 -14.34
C ASP A 35 -27.66 -0.44 -14.18
N ASN A 36 -27.62 -1.69 -14.66
CA ASN A 36 -28.77 -2.59 -14.77
C ASN A 36 -28.83 -3.60 -13.61
N GLY A 37 -29.23 -3.17 -12.42
CA GLY A 37 -29.52 -4.11 -11.33
C GLY A 37 -30.34 -3.47 -10.22
N LYS A 38 -31.55 -4.00 -9.98
CA LYS A 38 -32.45 -3.56 -8.90
C LYS A 38 -31.78 -3.60 -7.51
N GLU A 39 -30.75 -4.43 -7.34
CA GLU A 39 -29.96 -4.62 -6.11
C GLU A 39 -28.61 -3.85 -6.12
N ILE A 40 -28.26 -3.20 -7.22
CA ILE A 40 -27.01 -2.43 -7.40
C ILE A 40 -27.22 -0.93 -7.07
N HIS A 41 -28.47 -0.51 -6.80
CA HIS A 41 -28.89 0.88 -6.67
C HIS A 41 -28.57 1.60 -5.34
N GLU A 42 -27.70 1.06 -4.48
CA GLU A 42 -27.17 1.89 -3.40
C GLU A 42 -26.15 2.85 -4.02
N ASN A 43 -26.46 4.15 -4.00
CA ASN A 43 -25.71 5.28 -4.57
C ASN A 43 -24.32 5.49 -3.92
N GLU A 44 -23.52 4.44 -3.82
CA GLU A 44 -22.10 4.54 -3.50
C GLU A 44 -21.37 4.84 -4.80
N TYR A 45 -21.17 6.13 -5.08
CA TYR A 45 -20.39 6.62 -6.23
C TYR A 45 -19.07 5.84 -6.40
N GLU A 46 -18.41 5.50 -5.28
CA GLU A 46 -17.20 4.69 -5.24
C GLU A 46 -17.39 3.29 -5.81
N TYR A 47 -18.45 2.57 -5.39
CA TYR A 47 -18.79 1.26 -5.95
C TYR A 47 -19.11 1.37 -7.44
N LYS A 48 -19.87 2.40 -7.85
CA LYS A 48 -20.23 2.60 -9.26
C LYS A 48 -19.00 2.78 -10.14
N MET A 49 -18.05 3.63 -9.72
CA MET A 49 -16.77 3.80 -10.42
C MET A 49 -15.94 2.51 -10.43
N PHE A 50 -15.95 1.77 -9.33
CA PHE A 50 -15.27 0.48 -9.25
C PHE A 50 -15.88 -0.55 -10.22
N CYS A 51 -17.20 -0.64 -10.29
CA CYS A 51 -17.92 -1.50 -11.22
C CYS A 51 -17.59 -1.15 -12.67
N TYR A 52 -17.61 0.13 -13.04
CA TYR A 52 -17.26 0.54 -14.41
C TYR A 52 -15.82 0.16 -14.78
N ASN A 53 -14.86 0.35 -13.86
CA ASN A 53 -13.49 -0.11 -14.07
C ASN A 53 -13.40 -1.63 -14.20
N PHE A 54 -14.17 -2.38 -13.39
CA PHE A 54 -14.27 -3.84 -13.51
C PHE A 54 -14.82 -4.26 -14.87
N ALA A 55 -15.96 -3.71 -15.31
CA ALA A 55 -16.58 -4.05 -16.59
C ALA A 55 -15.66 -3.72 -17.79
N LYS A 56 -14.97 -2.58 -17.75
CA LYS A 56 -13.91 -2.21 -18.72
C LYS A 56 -12.80 -3.26 -18.74
N ASN A 57 -12.35 -3.70 -17.57
CA ASN A 57 -11.27 -4.69 -17.47
C ASN A 57 -11.70 -6.08 -17.94
N VAL A 58 -12.96 -6.47 -17.72
CA VAL A 58 -13.53 -7.70 -18.32
C VAL A 58 -13.46 -7.63 -19.85
N GLU A 59 -13.83 -6.48 -20.44
CA GLU A 59 -13.74 -6.29 -21.89
C GLU A 59 -12.31 -6.41 -22.41
N ILE A 60 -11.34 -5.74 -21.75
CA ILE A 60 -9.91 -5.84 -22.09
C ILE A 60 -9.44 -7.31 -22.05
N VAL A 61 -9.80 -8.04 -20.99
CA VAL A 61 -9.42 -9.44 -20.81
C VAL A 61 -9.99 -10.30 -21.94
N TYR A 62 -11.27 -10.10 -22.31
CA TYR A 62 -11.93 -10.92 -23.33
C TYR A 62 -11.33 -10.66 -24.71
N GLU A 63 -11.01 -9.40 -25.02
CA GLU A 63 -10.35 -9.05 -26.27
C GLU A 63 -8.92 -9.62 -26.36
N GLU A 64 -8.15 -9.63 -25.27
CA GLU A 64 -6.82 -10.23 -25.27
C GLU A 64 -6.90 -11.77 -25.37
N ASN A 65 -7.87 -12.39 -24.70
CA ASN A 65 -8.10 -13.84 -24.78
C ASN A 65 -8.58 -14.29 -26.17
N LYS A 66 -9.39 -13.46 -26.86
CA LYS A 66 -9.77 -13.71 -28.27
C LYS A 66 -8.55 -13.74 -29.19
N LYS A 67 -7.57 -12.86 -28.94
CA LYS A 67 -6.29 -12.83 -29.71
C LYS A 67 -5.42 -14.04 -29.41
N ASN A 68 -5.38 -14.48 -28.15
CA ASN A 68 -4.60 -15.64 -27.73
C ASN A 68 -5.30 -16.42 -26.61
N LYS A 69 -5.98 -17.51 -27.00
CA LYS A 69 -6.74 -18.38 -26.08
C LYS A 69 -5.86 -19.01 -24.99
N ASN A 70 -4.57 -19.22 -25.24
CA ASN A 70 -3.65 -19.78 -24.25
C ASN A 70 -3.44 -18.86 -23.05
N LEU A 71 -3.74 -17.56 -23.19
CA LEU A 71 -3.64 -16.59 -22.09
C LEU A 71 -4.91 -16.54 -21.23
N LYS A 72 -6.02 -17.21 -21.64
CA LYS A 72 -7.32 -17.14 -20.96
C LYS A 72 -7.19 -17.32 -19.45
N GLU A 73 -6.59 -18.42 -19.03
CA GLU A 73 -6.46 -18.75 -17.61
C GLU A 73 -5.69 -17.65 -16.86
N LYS A 74 -4.55 -17.22 -17.39
CA LYS A 74 -3.75 -16.16 -16.76
C LYS A 74 -4.51 -14.83 -16.70
N ARG A 75 -5.10 -14.36 -17.81
CA ARG A 75 -5.77 -13.05 -17.84
C ARG A 75 -6.99 -13.00 -16.94
N CYS A 76 -7.72 -14.12 -16.79
CA CYS A 76 -8.79 -14.21 -15.81
C CYS A 76 -8.25 -14.14 -14.36
N LYS A 77 -7.11 -14.76 -14.07
CA LYS A 77 -6.43 -14.59 -12.77
C LYS A 77 -5.93 -13.16 -12.56
N ASP A 78 -5.37 -12.52 -13.58
CA ASP A 78 -4.93 -11.12 -13.54
C ASP A 78 -6.11 -10.18 -13.22
N LEU A 79 -7.28 -10.41 -13.82
CA LEU A 79 -8.52 -9.68 -13.52
C LEU A 79 -8.94 -9.86 -12.06
N ASN A 80 -8.96 -11.10 -11.57
CA ASN A 80 -9.31 -11.40 -10.18
C ASN A 80 -8.34 -10.69 -9.22
N ASN A 81 -7.04 -10.77 -9.50
CA ASN A 81 -6.00 -10.07 -8.73
C ASN A 81 -6.19 -8.56 -8.73
N TRP A 82 -6.55 -7.97 -9.87
CA TRP A 82 -6.83 -6.55 -9.98
C TRP A 82 -8.03 -6.14 -9.10
N VAL A 83 -9.10 -6.94 -9.07
CA VAL A 83 -10.26 -6.72 -8.19
C VAL A 83 -9.81 -6.72 -6.72
N TYR A 84 -9.08 -7.75 -6.26
CA TYR A 84 -8.64 -7.84 -4.87
C TYR A 84 -7.72 -6.70 -4.46
N TYR A 85 -6.78 -6.32 -5.32
CA TYR A 85 -5.89 -5.19 -5.07
C TYR A 85 -6.66 -3.89 -4.86
N ASN A 86 -7.65 -3.61 -5.71
CA ASN A 86 -8.41 -2.37 -5.64
C ASN A 86 -9.39 -2.33 -4.47
N ILE A 87 -9.97 -3.48 -4.10
CA ILE A 87 -10.78 -3.60 -2.87
C ILE A 87 -9.93 -3.33 -1.61
N HIS A 88 -8.66 -3.74 -1.59
CA HIS A 88 -7.76 -3.51 -0.45
C HIS A 88 -7.10 -2.12 -0.46
N GLY A 89 -6.79 -1.60 -1.65
CA GLY A 89 -5.99 -0.38 -1.83
C GLY A 89 -6.79 0.92 -1.85
N ASN A 90 -8.05 0.87 -2.27
CA ASN A 90 -8.89 2.07 -2.48
C ASN A 90 -10.18 1.97 -1.68
N CYS A 91 -10.21 2.66 -0.53
CA CYS A 91 -11.34 3.28 0.19
C CYS A 91 -12.73 2.61 0.28
N ILE A 92 -12.99 1.40 -0.22
CA ILE A 92 -14.28 0.76 0.00
C ILE A 92 -14.28 0.15 1.41
N SER A 93 -14.97 0.85 2.31
CA SER A 93 -14.97 0.64 3.76
C SER A 93 -15.29 -0.79 4.22
N SER A 94 -14.69 -1.25 5.32
CA SER A 94 -15.00 -2.48 6.09
C SER A 94 -15.04 -3.83 5.32
N VAL A 95 -14.55 -4.90 5.96
CA VAL A 95 -14.59 -6.26 5.42
C VAL A 95 -15.99 -6.66 4.93
N ARG A 96 -17.07 -6.19 5.57
CA ARG A 96 -18.44 -6.52 5.16
C ARG A 96 -18.88 -5.88 3.84
N ALA A 97 -18.48 -4.64 3.56
CA ALA A 97 -18.80 -4.02 2.27
C ALA A 97 -18.01 -4.70 1.14
N ASN A 98 -16.79 -5.16 1.42
CA ASN A 98 -15.96 -5.88 0.46
C ASN A 98 -16.62 -7.19 -0.04
N TYR A 99 -17.28 -7.95 0.83
CA TYR A 99 -17.99 -9.18 0.45
C TYR A 99 -19.24 -8.88 -0.39
N ASN A 100 -20.01 -7.86 -0.02
CA ASN A 100 -21.18 -7.43 -0.79
C ASN A 100 -20.78 -6.91 -2.18
N ASN A 101 -19.62 -6.27 -2.29
CA ASN A 101 -19.11 -5.79 -3.58
C ASN A 101 -18.72 -6.93 -4.51
N ILE A 102 -18.12 -8.00 -3.99
CA ILE A 102 -17.81 -9.19 -4.81
C ILE A 102 -19.09 -9.82 -5.37
N ASP A 103 -20.16 -9.93 -4.59
CA ASP A 103 -21.44 -10.46 -5.10
C ASP A 103 -22.01 -9.60 -6.22
N LYS A 104 -22.03 -8.27 -6.02
CA LYS A 104 -22.51 -7.34 -7.04
C LYS A 104 -21.64 -7.41 -8.31
N LEU A 105 -20.32 -7.51 -8.18
CA LEU A 105 -19.42 -7.71 -9.34
C LEU A 105 -19.65 -9.06 -10.03
N ASN A 106 -19.88 -10.13 -9.28
CA ASN A 106 -20.20 -11.45 -9.84
C ASN A 106 -21.52 -11.43 -10.62
N ALA A 107 -22.53 -10.68 -10.15
CA ALA A 107 -23.76 -10.48 -10.91
C ALA A 107 -23.51 -9.74 -12.23
N VAL A 108 -22.66 -8.71 -12.22
CA VAL A 108 -22.26 -7.98 -13.44
C VAL A 108 -21.50 -8.89 -14.41
N LEU A 109 -20.55 -9.69 -13.92
CA LEU A 109 -19.83 -10.68 -14.72
C LEU A 109 -20.78 -11.70 -15.37
N GLU A 110 -21.77 -12.17 -14.63
CA GLU A 110 -22.79 -13.10 -15.13
C GLU A 110 -23.65 -12.47 -16.24
N MET A 111 -24.03 -11.20 -16.09
CA MET A 111 -24.74 -10.46 -17.15
C MET A 111 -23.90 -10.26 -18.41
N ILE A 112 -22.60 -9.96 -18.26
CA ILE A 112 -21.65 -9.85 -19.37
C ILE A 112 -21.49 -11.19 -20.09
N ASN A 113 -21.31 -12.28 -19.34
CA ASN A 113 -21.13 -13.63 -19.87
C ASN A 113 -22.38 -14.15 -20.59
N SER A 114 -23.56 -13.65 -20.21
CA SER A 114 -24.83 -14.01 -20.84
C SER A 114 -25.09 -13.28 -22.16
N GLN A 115 -24.21 -12.37 -22.60
CA GLN A 115 -24.36 -11.71 -23.89
C GLN A 115 -24.15 -12.67 -25.05
N PRO A 116 -24.93 -12.57 -26.15
CA PRO A 116 -24.74 -13.40 -27.33
C PRO A 116 -23.32 -13.34 -27.91
N SER A 117 -22.68 -12.16 -27.85
CA SER A 117 -21.30 -11.96 -28.27
C SER A 117 -20.25 -12.63 -27.38
N ASN A 118 -20.66 -13.27 -26.28
CA ASN A 118 -19.82 -13.91 -25.26
C ASN A 118 -20.23 -15.36 -24.99
N GLU A 119 -21.05 -15.97 -25.86
CA GLU A 119 -21.52 -17.36 -25.69
C GLU A 119 -20.39 -18.39 -25.71
N SER A 120 -19.28 -18.09 -26.37
CA SER A 120 -18.13 -18.99 -26.42
C SER A 120 -17.30 -18.93 -25.14
N LYS A 121 -17.14 -20.10 -24.53
CA LYS A 121 -16.29 -20.29 -23.34
C LYS A 121 -14.79 -20.14 -23.61
N ASP A 122 -14.37 -20.01 -24.86
CA ASP A 122 -12.96 -20.06 -25.23
C ASP A 122 -12.15 -18.82 -24.80
N TYR A 123 -12.81 -17.70 -24.50
CA TYR A 123 -12.14 -16.44 -24.16
C TYR A 123 -12.71 -15.71 -22.94
N ILE A 124 -13.82 -16.17 -22.38
CA ILE A 124 -14.48 -15.54 -21.23
C ILE A 124 -13.95 -16.08 -19.90
N CYS A 125 -14.12 -15.33 -18.81
CA CYS A 125 -13.83 -15.81 -17.46
C CYS A 125 -15.08 -16.47 -16.88
N GLU A 126 -15.02 -17.79 -16.70
CA GLU A 126 -16.17 -18.59 -16.21
C GLU A 126 -16.25 -18.64 -14.69
N GLU A 127 -15.11 -18.56 -14.02
CA GLU A 127 -15.03 -18.62 -12.57
C GLU A 127 -15.52 -17.32 -11.95
N LYS A 128 -16.37 -17.43 -10.93
CA LYS A 128 -16.80 -16.30 -10.11
C LYS A 128 -15.62 -15.81 -9.26
N LEU A 129 -15.61 -14.52 -8.97
CA LEU A 129 -14.71 -13.91 -8.00
C LEU A 129 -14.93 -14.58 -6.63
N ASP A 130 -13.85 -15.02 -6.01
CA ASP A 130 -13.86 -15.79 -4.77
C ASP A 130 -13.72 -14.87 -3.54
N LYS A 131 -14.68 -15.00 -2.62
CA LYS A 131 -14.67 -14.29 -1.35
C LYS A 131 -13.67 -14.87 -0.33
N LEU A 132 -13.08 -16.04 -0.58
CA LEU A 132 -12.12 -16.64 0.35
C LEU A 132 -10.69 -16.19 0.08
N PHE A 133 -10.44 -15.55 -1.07
CA PHE A 133 -9.09 -15.15 -1.49
C PHE A 133 -8.58 -13.84 -0.86
N TYR A 134 -9.25 -13.33 0.18
CA TYR A 134 -8.82 -12.14 0.92
C TYR A 134 -7.66 -12.46 1.88
N GLY A 135 -6.40 -12.34 1.44
CA GLY A 135 -5.24 -12.47 2.33
C GLY A 135 -3.89 -12.16 1.69
N SER A 136 -2.83 -11.97 2.49
CA SER A 136 -1.47 -11.66 2.00
C SER A 136 -0.86 -12.71 1.05
N GLU A 137 -1.49 -13.87 0.92
CA GLU A 137 -1.13 -14.96 0.02
C GLU A 137 -1.46 -14.63 -1.45
N TRP A 138 -2.50 -13.83 -1.73
CA TRP A 138 -2.91 -13.52 -3.10
C TRP A 138 -1.83 -12.72 -3.85
N THR A 139 -1.20 -11.74 -3.20
CA THR A 139 -0.14 -10.93 -3.83
C THR A 139 1.05 -11.81 -4.22
N LYS A 140 1.33 -12.84 -3.42
CA LYS A 140 2.38 -13.80 -3.71
C LYS A 140 2.02 -14.66 -4.92
N ILE A 141 0.79 -15.19 -4.97
CA ILE A 141 0.30 -15.97 -6.12
C ILE A 141 0.33 -15.13 -7.40
N LYS A 142 -0.05 -13.85 -7.35
CA LYS A 142 0.09 -12.95 -8.50
C LYS A 142 1.56 -12.80 -8.93
N ASN A 143 2.45 -12.48 -8.00
CA ASN A 143 3.87 -12.29 -8.32
C ASN A 143 4.49 -13.55 -8.94
N ILE A 144 4.05 -14.72 -8.47
CA ILE A 144 4.38 -16.03 -9.02
C ILE A 144 3.89 -16.13 -10.48
N ASP A 145 2.59 -15.95 -10.72
CA ASP A 145 2.01 -16.05 -12.06
C ASP A 145 2.65 -15.06 -13.06
N ASP A 146 2.93 -13.84 -12.62
CA ASP A 146 3.62 -12.82 -13.42
C ASP A 146 5.07 -13.19 -13.72
N TYR A 147 5.77 -13.77 -12.75
CA TYR A 147 7.14 -14.24 -12.96
C TYR A 147 7.21 -15.34 -14.01
N GLY A 148 6.27 -16.29 -14.01
CA GLY A 148 6.19 -17.34 -15.03
C GLY A 148 6.03 -16.78 -16.45
N GLU A 149 5.08 -15.86 -16.65
CA GLU A 149 4.85 -15.21 -17.95
C GLU A 149 6.09 -14.42 -18.41
N ASN A 150 6.69 -13.64 -17.52
CA ASN A 150 7.85 -12.83 -17.85
C ASN A 150 9.09 -13.69 -18.13
N TYR A 151 9.27 -14.78 -17.40
CA TYR A 151 10.36 -15.72 -17.63
C TYR A 151 10.24 -16.38 -19.01
N ASP A 152 9.07 -16.90 -19.37
CA ASP A 152 8.84 -17.51 -20.69
C ASP A 152 9.01 -16.47 -21.81
N PHE A 153 8.64 -15.21 -21.58
CA PHE A 153 8.92 -14.12 -22.51
C PHE A 153 10.41 -13.88 -22.69
N ILE A 154 11.16 -13.67 -21.60
CA ILE A 154 12.62 -13.43 -21.64
C ILE A 154 13.33 -14.61 -22.32
N ARG A 155 12.94 -15.85 -22.00
CA ARG A 155 13.53 -17.07 -22.57
C ARG A 155 13.37 -17.16 -24.09
N ASN A 156 12.23 -16.73 -24.61
CA ASN A 156 11.90 -16.84 -26.02
C ASN A 156 12.33 -15.60 -26.83
N GLU A 157 12.81 -14.55 -26.17
CA GLU A 157 13.27 -13.34 -26.83
C GLU A 157 14.61 -13.60 -27.54
N SER A 158 14.60 -13.48 -28.86
CA SER A 158 15.75 -13.83 -29.70
C SER A 158 16.63 -12.64 -30.09
N ASN A 159 16.12 -11.41 -29.92
CA ASN A 159 16.83 -10.18 -30.29
C ASN A 159 16.77 -9.16 -29.16
N ILE A 160 17.48 -9.46 -28.08
CA ILE A 160 17.50 -8.61 -26.89
C ILE A 160 18.42 -7.42 -27.15
N LYS A 161 17.85 -6.20 -27.19
CA LYS A 161 18.66 -4.97 -27.22
C LYS A 161 19.44 -4.85 -25.92
N GLU A 162 20.61 -4.21 -25.99
CA GLU A 162 21.48 -4.07 -24.82
C GLU A 162 20.75 -3.47 -23.60
N SER A 163 19.95 -2.41 -23.78
CA SER A 163 19.12 -1.82 -22.71
C SER A 163 18.10 -2.78 -22.09
N ASP A 164 17.47 -3.62 -22.93
CA ASP A 164 16.48 -4.59 -22.49
C ASP A 164 17.16 -5.76 -21.76
N CYS A 165 18.38 -6.12 -22.17
CA CYS A 165 19.19 -7.13 -21.51
C CYS A 165 19.50 -6.75 -20.05
N TYR A 166 19.92 -5.51 -19.80
CA TYR A 166 20.14 -5.01 -18.43
C TYR A 166 18.84 -5.07 -17.60
N ALA A 167 17.70 -4.70 -18.21
CA ALA A 167 16.41 -4.76 -17.54
C ALA A 167 16.00 -6.20 -17.19
N PHE A 168 16.19 -7.16 -18.10
CA PHE A 168 15.94 -8.57 -17.86
C PHE A 168 16.87 -9.15 -16.79
N TYR A 169 18.17 -8.83 -16.84
CA TYR A 169 19.13 -9.24 -15.83
C TYR A 169 18.71 -8.76 -14.43
N ASN A 170 18.36 -7.48 -14.30
CA ASN A 170 17.91 -6.91 -13.03
C ASN A 170 16.61 -7.56 -12.55
N TYR A 171 15.66 -7.79 -13.46
CA TYR A 171 14.41 -8.47 -13.14
C TYR A 171 14.64 -9.90 -12.64
N LEU A 172 15.41 -10.72 -13.35
CA LEU A 172 15.72 -12.09 -12.96
C LEU A 172 16.49 -12.14 -11.63
N THR A 173 17.48 -11.27 -11.46
CA THR A 173 18.27 -11.17 -10.23
C THR A 173 17.38 -10.87 -9.03
N LYS A 174 16.52 -9.85 -9.14
CA LYS A 174 15.60 -9.46 -8.06
C LYS A 174 14.59 -10.55 -7.72
N ASN A 175 14.14 -11.33 -8.71
CA ASN A 175 13.17 -12.41 -8.49
C ASN A 175 13.83 -13.74 -8.10
N SER A 176 15.16 -13.82 -7.99
CA SER A 176 15.88 -15.01 -7.53
C SER A 176 15.48 -15.43 -6.11
N GLU A 177 15.32 -14.47 -5.21
CA GLU A 177 14.87 -14.74 -3.83
C GLU A 177 13.40 -15.15 -3.79
N LEU A 178 12.56 -14.47 -4.58
CA LEU A 178 11.15 -14.82 -4.73
C LEU A 178 11.04 -16.28 -5.21
N TYR A 179 11.80 -16.67 -6.24
CA TYR A 179 11.85 -18.05 -6.74
C TYR A 179 12.21 -19.07 -5.66
N LYS A 180 13.25 -18.80 -4.85
CA LYS A 180 13.63 -19.69 -3.74
C LYS A 180 12.50 -19.83 -2.72
N GLU A 181 11.86 -18.73 -2.34
CA GLU A 181 10.72 -18.73 -1.40
C GLU A 181 9.52 -19.52 -1.96
N ILE A 182 9.29 -19.45 -3.27
CA ILE A 182 8.25 -20.22 -3.97
C ILE A 182 8.57 -21.71 -3.93
N VAL A 183 9.76 -22.12 -4.37
CA VAL A 183 10.16 -23.53 -4.40
C VAL A 183 10.05 -24.15 -3.00
N ASP A 184 10.53 -23.44 -1.98
CA ASP A 184 10.55 -23.95 -0.61
C ASP A 184 9.12 -24.12 -0.02
N ARG A 185 8.20 -23.18 -0.31
CA ARG A 185 6.79 -23.31 0.08
C ARG A 185 6.05 -24.35 -0.73
N CYS A 186 6.20 -24.33 -2.05
CA CYS A 186 5.46 -25.21 -2.95
C CYS A 186 5.89 -26.67 -2.86
N SER A 187 7.05 -26.94 -2.26
CA SER A 187 7.50 -28.28 -1.90
C SER A 187 6.79 -28.83 -0.65
N LYS A 188 6.08 -27.99 0.13
CA LYS A 188 5.39 -28.41 1.36
C LYS A 188 3.96 -28.89 1.04
N PRO A 189 3.49 -30.03 1.59
CA PRO A 189 2.18 -30.60 1.25
C PRO A 189 0.98 -29.71 1.56
N VAL A 190 1.06 -28.90 2.62
CA VAL A 190 -0.04 -28.02 3.06
C VAL A 190 -0.14 -26.77 2.20
N ASP A 191 1.00 -26.15 1.89
CA ASP A 191 1.07 -24.90 1.13
C ASP A 191 1.01 -25.16 -0.39
N GLY A 192 1.42 -26.36 -0.84
CA GLY A 192 1.43 -26.78 -2.24
C GLY A 192 0.05 -26.81 -2.90
N LYS A 193 -1.05 -26.78 -2.13
CA LYS A 193 -2.42 -26.62 -2.66
C LYS A 193 -2.63 -25.26 -3.35
N TYR A 194 -1.93 -24.22 -2.89
CA TYR A 194 -2.03 -22.87 -3.43
C TYR A 194 -0.95 -22.54 -4.46
N CYS A 195 -0.08 -23.51 -4.74
CA CYS A 195 0.98 -23.37 -5.72
C CYS A 195 0.47 -23.70 -7.12
N PRO A 196 0.70 -22.82 -8.10
CA PRO A 196 0.36 -23.13 -9.48
C PRO A 196 1.08 -24.42 -9.92
N SER A 197 0.36 -25.28 -10.62
CA SER A 197 0.79 -26.64 -10.95
C SER A 197 2.12 -26.70 -11.71
N TYR A 198 2.42 -25.65 -12.48
CA TYR A 198 3.61 -25.53 -13.33
C TYR A 198 4.89 -25.12 -12.59
N TYR A 199 4.82 -24.74 -11.30
CA TYR A 199 6.01 -24.44 -10.48
C TYR A 199 6.68 -25.67 -9.89
N ARG A 200 6.01 -26.82 -9.88
CA ARG A 200 6.52 -28.04 -9.25
C ARG A 200 7.74 -28.63 -9.96
N ASP A 201 8.02 -28.22 -11.19
CA ASP A 201 9.03 -28.85 -12.05
C ASP A 201 10.34 -28.04 -12.18
N ASN A 202 10.62 -27.07 -11.30
CA ASN A 202 11.82 -26.20 -11.33
C ASN A 202 12.07 -25.44 -12.67
N LYS A 203 11.11 -25.44 -13.59
CA LYS A 203 11.21 -24.91 -14.96
C LYS A 203 11.59 -23.42 -15.05
N TYR A 204 11.40 -22.66 -13.97
CA TYR A 204 11.52 -21.19 -13.95
C TYR A 204 12.69 -20.70 -13.11
N ASN A 205 13.77 -21.49 -13.00
CA ASN A 205 14.95 -21.12 -12.24
C ASN A 205 15.66 -19.90 -12.88
N PRO A 206 15.73 -18.72 -12.22
CA PRO A 206 16.32 -17.54 -12.83
C PRO A 206 17.79 -17.72 -13.19
N SER A 207 18.54 -18.59 -12.50
CA SER A 207 19.93 -18.90 -12.85
C SER A 207 20.08 -19.48 -14.25
N GLU A 208 19.10 -20.24 -14.75
CA GLU A 208 19.17 -20.83 -16.08
C GLU A 208 19.11 -19.79 -17.19
N LEU A 209 18.38 -18.69 -16.99
CA LEU A 209 18.35 -17.59 -17.97
C LEU A 209 19.47 -16.58 -17.76
N LEU A 210 19.85 -16.30 -16.51
CA LEU A 210 20.90 -15.32 -16.21
C LEU A 210 22.20 -15.64 -16.94
N ASP A 211 22.62 -16.90 -17.01
CA ASP A 211 23.86 -17.28 -17.69
C ASP A 211 23.74 -17.30 -19.23
N THR A 212 22.53 -17.20 -19.78
CA THR A 212 22.28 -17.15 -21.23
C THR A 212 22.16 -15.74 -21.80
N LEU A 213 21.96 -14.73 -20.95
CA LEU A 213 21.87 -13.33 -21.38
C LEU A 213 23.24 -12.83 -21.84
N GLU A 214 23.34 -12.31 -23.07
CA GLU A 214 24.60 -11.83 -23.66
C GLU A 214 25.27 -10.70 -22.85
N CYS A 215 24.48 -9.89 -22.13
CA CYS A 215 25.00 -8.82 -21.28
C CYS A 215 25.57 -9.29 -19.95
N THR A 216 25.38 -10.56 -19.57
CA THR A 216 25.75 -11.05 -18.23
C THR A 216 27.24 -10.92 -17.95
N GLU A 217 28.11 -11.20 -18.91
CA GLU A 217 29.56 -11.02 -18.74
C GLU A 217 29.93 -9.55 -18.51
N LYS A 218 29.37 -8.64 -19.34
CA LYS A 218 29.59 -7.19 -19.20
C LYS A 218 29.13 -6.69 -17.83
N ILE A 219 27.97 -7.16 -17.36
CA ILE A 219 27.42 -6.79 -16.05
C ILE A 219 28.32 -7.31 -14.93
N LYS A 220 28.68 -8.61 -14.95
CA LYS A 220 29.56 -9.22 -13.94
C LYS A 220 30.91 -8.49 -13.86
N LEU A 221 31.53 -8.19 -15.00
CA LEU A 221 32.77 -7.40 -15.08
C LEU A 221 32.62 -5.99 -14.48
N SER A 222 31.53 -5.29 -14.81
CA SER A 222 31.27 -3.96 -14.25
C SER A 222 31.04 -3.99 -12.73
N GLN A 223 30.37 -5.04 -12.23
CA GLN A 223 30.14 -5.24 -10.80
C GLN A 223 31.46 -5.54 -10.07
N GLU A 224 32.29 -6.43 -10.61
CA GLU A 224 33.61 -6.74 -10.05
C GLU A 224 34.54 -5.52 -10.01
N GLN A 225 34.58 -4.73 -11.08
CA GLN A 225 35.34 -3.48 -11.14
C GLN A 225 34.83 -2.47 -10.11
N SER A 226 33.50 -2.32 -9.97
CA SER A 226 32.91 -1.42 -8.98
C SER A 226 33.25 -1.84 -7.55
N MET A 227 33.15 -3.13 -7.22
CA MET A 227 33.51 -3.68 -5.91
C MET A 227 35.01 -3.58 -5.62
N THR A 228 35.85 -3.62 -6.66
CA THR A 228 37.29 -3.44 -6.54
C THR A 228 37.61 -1.98 -6.27
N SER A 229 37.02 -1.04 -7.02
CA SER A 229 37.16 0.39 -6.77
C SER A 229 36.64 0.80 -5.38
N GLN A 230 35.55 0.20 -4.92
CA GLN A 230 35.00 0.47 -3.59
C GLN A 230 35.92 -0.07 -2.49
N ARG A 231 36.45 -1.28 -2.64
CA ARG A 231 37.46 -1.83 -1.71
C ARG A 231 38.74 -0.99 -1.69
N GLU A 232 39.17 -0.48 -2.83
CA GLU A 232 40.32 0.42 -2.93
C GLU A 232 40.04 1.78 -2.24
N CYS A 233 38.85 2.35 -2.42
CA CYS A 233 38.43 3.56 -1.71
C CYS A 233 38.30 3.34 -0.20
N GLU A 234 37.77 2.20 0.25
CA GLU A 234 37.65 1.84 1.66
C GLU A 234 39.03 1.60 2.29
N ALA A 235 39.93 0.90 1.60
CA ALA A 235 41.31 0.70 2.04
C ALA A 235 42.07 2.02 2.14
N TYR A 236 41.94 2.91 1.14
CA TYR A 236 42.53 4.25 1.18
C TYR A 236 41.96 5.11 2.33
N ALA A 237 40.66 5.05 2.57
CA ALA A 237 40.04 5.74 3.71
C ALA A 237 40.51 5.20 5.05
N GLN A 238 40.71 3.88 5.16
CA GLN A 238 41.23 3.22 6.36
C GLN A 238 42.69 3.60 6.61
N GLU A 239 43.52 3.66 5.57
CA GLU A 239 44.90 4.17 5.65
C GLU A 239 44.94 5.65 6.07
N LEU A 240 44.07 6.50 5.51
CA LEU A 240 43.97 7.91 5.90
C LEU A 240 43.59 8.09 7.38
N MET A 241 42.67 7.25 7.87
CA MET A 241 42.22 7.25 9.27
C MET A 241 43.32 6.76 10.22
N GLN A 242 44.16 5.81 9.77
CA GLN A 242 45.29 5.31 10.53
C GLN A 242 46.44 6.32 10.58
N CYS A 243 46.68 7.06 9.49
CA CYS A 243 47.59 8.20 9.45
C CYS A 243 47.12 9.36 10.35
N SER A 244 45.81 9.59 10.49
CA SER A 244 45.29 10.64 11.39
C SER A 244 45.46 10.30 12.88
N MET A 245 45.40 9.01 13.26
CA MET A 245 45.66 8.59 14.64
C MET A 245 47.14 8.64 15.03
N SER A 246 48.06 8.51 14.06
CA SER A 246 49.51 8.60 14.31
C SER A 246 50.02 10.03 14.53
N ASN A 247 49.25 11.05 14.13
CA ASN A 247 49.59 12.46 14.29
C ASN A 247 48.59 13.17 15.21
N ASN A 248 48.50 12.71 16.46
CA ASN A 248 47.76 13.43 17.49
C ASN A 248 48.51 14.69 17.91
N ASN A 249 48.11 15.83 17.34
CA ASN A 249 47.95 17.12 18.02
C ASN A 249 47.21 18.11 17.12
N LYS A 250 45.95 17.83 16.80
CA LYS A 250 44.96 18.85 16.39
C LYS A 250 43.57 18.44 16.87
N PRO A 251 42.77 19.36 17.44
CA PRO A 251 41.42 19.03 17.87
C PRO A 251 40.57 18.72 16.63
N PHE A 252 39.77 17.66 16.75
CA PHE A 252 38.73 17.20 15.83
C PHE A 252 38.31 18.24 14.77
N GLY A 253 38.73 18.02 13.53
CA GLY A 253 38.20 18.73 12.38
C GLY A 253 36.80 18.21 12.09
N ILE A 254 35.77 18.97 12.48
CA ILE A 254 34.39 18.77 12.04
C ILE A 254 34.42 18.90 10.50
N THR A 255 34.11 17.82 9.79
CA THR A 255 33.97 17.85 8.33
C THR A 255 32.80 18.76 7.95
N ASP A 256 32.88 19.41 6.78
CA ASP A 256 31.88 20.38 6.31
C ASP A 256 30.43 19.85 6.32
N PHE A 257 30.27 18.52 6.22
CA PHE A 257 28.98 17.84 6.34
C PHE A 257 28.37 17.92 7.75
N GLY A 258 29.19 17.84 8.79
CA GLY A 258 28.74 17.98 10.19
C GLY A 258 28.22 19.40 10.48
N PHE A 259 28.87 20.41 9.90
CA PHE A 259 28.41 21.80 9.99
C PHE A 259 27.08 22.02 9.26
N LEU A 260 26.94 21.44 8.06
CA LEU A 260 25.69 21.48 7.31
C LEU A 260 24.54 20.77 8.05
N LEU A 261 24.78 19.63 8.69
CA LEU A 261 23.77 18.95 9.50
C LEU A 261 23.31 19.80 10.69
N LEU A 262 24.22 20.50 11.38
CA LEU A 262 23.85 21.39 12.49
C LEU A 262 22.99 22.57 12.04
N ILE A 263 23.25 23.12 10.84
CA ILE A 263 22.41 24.15 10.23
C ILE A 263 21.02 23.59 9.89
N VAL A 264 20.96 22.40 9.29
CA VAL A 264 19.68 21.77 8.93
C VAL A 264 18.84 21.48 10.17
N PHE A 265 19.43 20.89 11.22
CA PHE A 265 18.71 20.59 12.46
C PHE A 265 18.25 21.84 13.22
N SER A 266 19.04 22.91 13.22
CA SER A 266 18.64 24.17 13.85
C SER A 266 17.47 24.85 13.12
N VAL A 267 17.49 24.88 11.78
CA VAL A 267 16.39 25.41 10.97
C VAL A 267 15.12 24.55 11.12
N TRP A 268 15.27 23.22 11.11
CA TRP A 268 14.15 22.30 11.33
C TRP A 268 13.54 22.42 12.72
N GLY A 269 14.36 22.61 13.75
CA GLY A 269 13.89 22.85 15.12
C GLY A 269 13.06 24.13 15.24
N ILE A 270 13.51 25.22 14.61
CA ILE A 270 12.76 26.49 14.57
C ILE A 270 11.44 26.31 13.81
N PHE A 271 11.46 25.59 12.67
CA PHE A 271 10.25 25.33 11.89
C PHE A 271 9.21 24.51 12.67
N LEU A 272 9.64 23.44 13.36
CA LEU A 272 8.75 22.59 14.15
C LEU A 272 8.19 23.32 15.39
N THR A 273 8.98 24.17 16.04
CA THR A 273 8.50 25.00 17.15
C THR A 273 7.46 26.01 16.69
N LEU A 274 7.66 26.66 15.54
CA LEU A 274 6.67 27.57 14.95
C LEU A 274 5.38 26.83 14.55
N LEU A 275 5.48 25.64 13.95
CA LEU A 275 4.31 24.82 13.63
C LEU A 275 3.53 24.39 14.88
N PHE A 276 4.24 24.03 15.95
CA PHE A 276 3.61 23.67 17.22
C PHE A 276 2.86 24.85 17.85
N LEU A 277 3.48 26.04 17.87
CA LEU A 277 2.85 27.26 18.37
C LEU A 277 1.67 27.69 17.49
N TYR A 278 1.82 27.62 16.17
CA TYR A 278 0.74 27.90 15.21
C TYR A 278 -0.45 26.96 15.38
N SER A 279 -0.19 25.66 15.56
CA SER A 279 -1.22 24.66 15.86
C SER A 279 -1.97 24.96 17.16
N ARG A 280 -1.26 25.44 18.20
CA ARG A 280 -1.87 25.85 19.47
C ARG A 280 -2.69 27.14 19.37
N ILE A 281 -2.30 28.09 18.53
CA ILE A 281 -3.04 29.34 18.29
C ILE A 281 -4.30 29.07 17.45
N ARG A 282 -4.21 28.20 16.43
CA ARG A 282 -5.34 27.83 15.56
C ARG A 282 -6.36 26.94 16.28
N ASN A 283 -5.92 26.01 17.11
CA ASN A 283 -6.78 25.14 17.93
C ASN A 283 -7.11 25.81 19.28
N GLY A 284 -7.54 27.07 19.24
CA GLY A 284 -7.95 27.81 20.43
C GLY A 284 -8.92 27.00 21.30
N ASN A 285 -8.63 26.96 22.61
CA ASN A 285 -9.50 26.49 23.70
C ASN A 285 -9.53 25.01 24.10
N TRP A 286 -8.42 24.26 24.08
CA TRP A 286 -8.37 23.00 24.84
C TRP A 286 -7.77 23.11 26.25
N SER A 287 -6.73 23.93 26.47
CA SER A 287 -6.06 24.00 27.78
C SER A 287 -6.63 25.04 28.77
N PHE A 288 -7.29 26.11 28.30
CA PHE A 288 -7.86 27.12 29.20
C PHE A 288 -9.13 26.64 29.94
N ASN A 289 -9.90 25.73 29.36
CA ASN A 289 -11.08 25.16 30.03
C ASN A 289 -10.73 24.28 31.24
N ARG A 290 -9.52 23.70 31.28
CA ARG A 290 -9.04 22.93 32.44
C ARG A 290 -8.64 23.82 33.62
N LEU A 291 -8.02 24.98 33.36
CA LEU A 291 -7.67 25.95 34.40
C LEU A 291 -8.90 26.68 34.93
N LYS A 292 -9.86 27.04 34.07
CA LYS A 292 -11.13 27.67 34.50
C LYS A 292 -11.94 26.76 35.42
N LYS A 293 -11.95 25.44 35.16
CA LYS A 293 -12.57 24.44 36.05
C LYS A 293 -11.90 24.35 37.43
N GLN A 294 -10.58 24.55 37.52
CA GLN A 294 -9.88 24.51 38.82
C GLN A 294 -10.08 25.80 39.64
N ILE A 295 -10.25 26.95 39.00
CA ILE A 295 -10.55 28.22 39.70
C ILE A 295 -11.97 28.18 40.29
N ILE A 296 -12.98 27.76 39.51
CA ILE A 296 -14.38 27.67 39.98
C ILE A 296 -14.54 26.69 41.17
N LEU A 297 -13.80 25.58 41.16
CA LEU A 297 -13.86 24.58 42.25
C LEU A 297 -13.17 25.08 43.53
N LYS A 298 -12.18 25.97 43.41
CA LYS A 298 -11.48 26.58 44.54
C LYS A 298 -12.32 27.70 45.18
N ASP A 299 -13.02 28.50 44.37
CA ASP A 299 -13.91 29.55 44.88
C ASP A 299 -15.15 28.96 45.57
N THR A 300 -15.66 27.81 45.11
CA THR A 300 -16.77 27.10 45.77
C THR A 300 -16.33 26.46 47.11
N LEU A 301 -15.08 26.01 47.21
CA LEU A 301 -14.54 25.44 48.45
C LEU A 301 -14.09 26.50 49.47
N LEU A 302 -13.68 27.69 49.03
CA LEU A 302 -13.39 28.82 49.93
C LEU A 302 -14.67 29.51 50.41
N GLY A 303 -15.67 29.70 49.54
CA GLY A 303 -16.96 30.29 49.92
C GLY A 303 -17.69 29.45 50.98
N ASN A 304 -17.68 28.12 50.84
CA ASN A 304 -18.26 27.23 51.85
C ASN A 304 -17.46 27.17 53.17
N TYR A 305 -16.20 27.61 53.21
CA TYR A 305 -15.39 27.63 54.42
C TYR A 305 -15.52 28.94 55.20
N GLU A 306 -15.92 30.03 54.54
CA GLU A 306 -16.16 31.33 55.17
C GLU A 306 -17.58 31.45 55.75
N ASP A 307 -18.58 30.76 55.17
CA ASP A 307 -19.94 30.72 55.70
C ASP A 307 -20.12 29.82 56.94
N GLU A 308 -19.21 28.85 57.19
CA GLU A 308 -19.22 28.01 58.40
C GLU A 308 -18.48 28.62 59.61
N MET A 309 -17.84 29.80 59.47
CA MET A 309 -17.06 30.44 60.54
C MET A 309 -17.68 31.74 61.08
N GLN A 310 -18.91 32.07 60.63
CA GLN A 310 -19.66 33.25 61.08
C GLN A 310 -20.95 32.90 61.84
N GLU A 311 -21.03 31.67 62.35
CA GLU A 311 -22.14 31.16 63.17
C GLU A 311 -21.67 30.91 64.62
N ASP A 312 -21.06 31.90 65.26
CA ASP A 312 -20.91 31.89 66.73
C ASP A 312 -20.72 33.29 67.31
N ASN A 313 -21.76 33.74 68.03
CA ASN A 313 -21.87 34.93 68.90
C ASN A 313 -22.48 36.20 68.28
N PHE A 314 -23.81 36.30 68.29
CA PHE A 314 -24.48 37.23 69.22
C PHE A 314 -25.93 36.81 69.51
N LYS A 315 -26.18 36.59 70.81
CA LYS A 315 -27.46 36.23 71.43
C LYS A 315 -28.45 37.40 71.49
N ASN A 316 -29.72 37.02 71.63
CA ASN A 316 -30.93 37.79 71.98
C ASN A 316 -31.52 38.56 70.79
N SER A 317 -32.80 38.42 70.43
CA SER A 317 -33.99 38.10 71.21
C SER A 317 -35.11 37.67 70.25
N ASP A 318 -36.02 36.86 70.79
CA ASP A 318 -37.33 36.41 70.28
C ASP A 318 -37.97 37.30 69.19
N GLU A 319 -38.40 36.70 68.07
CA GLU A 319 -39.82 36.65 67.70
C GLU A 319 -40.05 35.97 66.32
N ASP A 320 -40.96 35.01 66.38
CA ASP A 320 -41.89 34.50 65.37
C ASP A 320 -41.46 33.75 64.10
N LEU A 321 -41.95 32.51 64.06
CA LEU A 321 -41.80 31.51 63.03
C LEU A 321 -43.18 31.24 62.43
N SER A 322 -43.50 31.74 61.24
CA SER A 322 -44.49 31.08 60.37
C SER A 322 -44.51 31.60 58.92
N ASN A 323 -44.54 30.62 58.00
CA ASN A 323 -45.12 30.66 56.65
C ASN A 323 -44.42 31.46 55.55
N ILE A 324 -43.64 30.78 54.67
CA ILE A 324 -43.76 30.91 53.19
C ILE A 324 -43.43 29.56 52.50
N PRO A 325 -44.23 29.06 51.53
CA PRO A 325 -44.16 27.70 51.00
C PRO A 325 -43.28 27.56 49.73
N LEU A 326 -42.75 26.34 49.56
CA LEU A 326 -42.01 25.81 48.40
C LEU A 326 -42.93 25.56 47.20
N HIS A 327 -42.53 26.02 46.01
CA HIS A 327 -43.07 25.56 44.73
C HIS A 327 -42.04 24.67 44.03
N ILE A 328 -42.40 23.39 43.87
CA ILE A 328 -41.66 22.39 43.10
C ILE A 328 -42.42 22.18 41.78
N THR A 329 -41.69 22.18 40.66
CA THR A 329 -42.17 21.66 39.38
C THR A 329 -41.15 20.67 38.83
N TYR A 330 -41.62 19.46 38.52
CA TYR A 330 -40.92 18.44 37.73
C TYR A 330 -41.48 18.40 36.30
N GLN A 331 -40.70 17.87 35.37
CA GLN A 331 -41.04 16.99 34.21
C GLN A 331 -40.08 17.28 33.03
N ASN A 332 -39.56 16.31 32.27
CA ASN A 332 -39.84 14.87 32.11
C ASN A 332 -38.55 14.09 31.84
#